data_AF-A0A1R3R681-F1
#
_entry.id   AF-A0A1R3R681-F1
#
_cell.length_a   1.000
_cell.length_b   1.000
_cell.length_c   1.000
_cell.angle_alpha   90.00
_cell.angle_beta   90.00
_cell.angle_gamma   90.00
#
_symmetry.space_group_name_H-M   'P 1'
#
loop_
_entity.id
_entity.type
_entity.pdbx_description
1 polymer ?
#
loop_
_entity_poly.entity_id
_entity_poly.type
_entity_poly.pdbx_seq_one_letter_code
_entity_poly.pdbx_strand_id
1 'polypeptide(L)'
;MRLVSAIAAFAAVATAATADTVPPELESIGEPSTVLNVTYSVGSTEVSFTPGEFLNASVAVDAPQPHLHDMGLSSSGPYLLLMVDPDYNKTTPPSVILHTVVANLTTAVNSSSDANVLASYIAPTPTSGTHNYTLFLFDQPSNFSIPSRYKSFMLTEKDTPLNRINLPLVSFLDQTGLGSPVAANYFRVTAPSNSSSSSSGASGSNTTTSSGTSTSTSTGAAASETSSGAVHKMAAGGYLAGALALVLSRLRASPDNGFLDAGCCVGQELRHLVYAASIPPSQLYGFDLEPEFFKLGYKLFRDNADSFPATFVGADLGVSDEEWEVGETTLKMRNKASFMDDNARIIWWCAPRVE
;
A
#
# COMPACT_ATOMS: atom_id res chain seq x y z
N MET A 1 71.02 -13.37 16.96
CA MET A 1 69.79 -13.01 17.68
C MET A 1 68.84 -12.37 16.67
N ARG A 2 67.75 -13.06 16.31
CA ARG A 2 66.70 -12.49 15.45
C ARG A 2 65.61 -11.91 16.37
N LEU A 3 65.45 -10.58 16.36
CA LEU A 3 64.30 -9.93 16.99
C LEU A 3 63.07 -10.16 16.10
N VAL A 4 62.05 -10.79 16.66
CA VAL A 4 60.71 -10.90 16.05
C VAL A 4 59.88 -9.75 16.61
N SER A 5 59.49 -8.81 15.74
CA SER A 5 58.49 -7.78 16.08
C SER A 5 57.12 -8.44 16.20
N ALA A 6 56.55 -8.45 17.40
CA ALA A 6 55.15 -8.76 17.61
C ALA A 6 54.31 -7.51 17.28
N ILE A 7 53.58 -7.56 16.17
CA ILE A 7 52.52 -6.59 15.87
C ILE A 7 51.27 -7.09 16.60
N ALA A 8 50.88 -6.39 17.66
CA ALA A 8 49.59 -6.61 18.31
C ALA A 8 48.49 -5.99 17.44
N ALA A 9 47.66 -6.84 16.82
CA ALA A 9 46.44 -6.40 16.18
C ALA A 9 45.39 -6.11 17.26
N PHE A 10 45.06 -4.84 17.47
CA PHE A 10 43.87 -4.46 18.21
C PHE A 10 42.65 -4.75 17.32
N ALA A 11 41.91 -5.80 17.65
CA ALA A 11 40.58 -6.02 17.08
C ALA A 11 39.66 -4.90 17.60
N ALA A 12 39.27 -3.99 16.72
CA ALA A 12 38.16 -3.10 16.98
C ALA A 12 36.88 -3.95 16.99
N VAL A 13 36.36 -4.26 18.18
CA VAL A 13 34.99 -4.74 18.33
C VAL A 13 34.09 -3.54 18.02
N ALA A 14 33.65 -3.43 16.77
CA ALA A 14 32.53 -2.58 16.43
C ALA A 14 31.29 -3.22 17.07
N THR A 15 30.80 -2.62 18.15
CA THR A 15 29.41 -2.83 18.58
C THR A 15 28.53 -2.30 17.45
N ALA A 16 28.12 -3.18 16.54
CA ALA A 16 27.05 -2.87 15.60
C ALA A 16 25.83 -2.53 16.46
N ALA A 17 25.40 -1.27 16.43
CA ALA A 17 24.06 -0.93 16.87
C ALA A 17 23.12 -1.84 16.09
N THR A 18 22.30 -2.64 16.78
CA THR A 18 21.27 -3.45 16.14
C THR A 18 20.35 -2.48 15.43
N ALA A 19 20.43 -2.44 14.09
CA ALA A 19 19.45 -1.71 13.31
C ALA A 19 18.07 -2.31 13.60
N ASP A 20 17.06 -1.46 13.76
CA ASP A 20 15.68 -1.89 13.91
C ASP A 20 15.32 -2.83 12.74
N THR A 21 14.57 -3.88 13.04
CA THR A 21 14.15 -4.90 12.07
C THR A 21 12.91 -4.46 11.29
N VAL A 22 12.23 -3.42 11.75
CA VAL A 22 11.04 -2.82 11.15
C VAL A 22 11.33 -1.35 10.84
N PRO A 23 10.96 -0.84 9.64
CA PRO A 23 11.16 0.57 9.32
C PRO A 23 10.17 1.48 10.09
N PRO A 24 10.48 2.78 10.28
CA PRO A 24 9.66 3.70 11.07
C PRO A 24 8.19 3.80 10.61
N GLU A 25 7.93 3.64 9.31
CA GLU A 25 6.58 3.64 8.73
C GLU A 25 5.68 2.51 9.28
N LEU A 26 6.28 1.48 9.89
CA LEU A 26 5.61 0.30 10.42
C LEU A 26 5.83 0.13 11.94
N GLU A 27 6.31 1.16 12.64
CA GLU A 27 6.54 1.13 14.10
C GLU A 27 5.31 0.62 14.89
N SER A 28 4.10 0.99 14.45
CA SER A 28 2.84 0.56 15.07
C SER A 28 2.57 -0.95 15.06
N ILE A 29 3.29 -1.71 14.23
CA ILE A 29 3.18 -3.18 14.14
C ILE A 29 3.97 -3.88 15.26
N GLY A 30 4.96 -3.18 15.82
CA GLY A 30 5.83 -3.68 16.89
C GLY A 30 7.16 -4.21 16.37
N GLU A 31 8.18 -4.07 17.20
CA GLU A 31 9.58 -4.42 16.92
C GLU A 31 9.93 -5.79 17.53
N PRO A 32 10.11 -6.85 16.73
CA PRO A 32 10.53 -8.15 17.22
C PRO A 32 12.03 -8.14 17.59
N SER A 33 12.42 -8.91 18.60
CA SER A 33 13.83 -9.04 19.01
C SER A 33 14.66 -9.92 18.06
N THR A 34 14.06 -10.49 17.03
CA THR A 34 14.66 -11.52 16.17
C THR A 34 14.65 -11.04 14.72
N VAL A 35 15.84 -11.01 14.11
CA VAL A 35 15.96 -10.75 12.66
C VAL A 35 15.47 -11.98 11.91
N LEU A 36 14.51 -11.79 11.00
CA LEU A 36 14.03 -12.85 10.12
C LEU A 36 15.10 -13.23 9.10
N ASN A 37 15.54 -14.48 9.14
CA ASN A 37 16.50 -15.02 8.17
C ASN A 37 15.79 -15.44 6.89
N VAL A 38 16.04 -14.71 5.81
CA VAL A 38 15.52 -15.00 4.47
C VAL A 38 16.62 -14.88 3.42
N THR A 39 16.52 -15.67 2.36
CA THR A 39 17.39 -15.53 1.16
C THR A 39 16.57 -15.28 -0.09
N TYR A 40 17.17 -14.54 -1.03
CA TYR A 40 16.72 -14.44 -2.40
C TYR A 40 17.64 -15.27 -3.31
N SER A 41 17.05 -16.06 -4.22
CA SER A 41 17.82 -16.84 -5.19
C SER A 41 18.13 -15.99 -6.42
N VAL A 42 19.41 -15.90 -6.79
CA VAL A 42 19.89 -15.25 -8.02
C VAL A 42 20.75 -16.23 -8.79
N GLY A 43 20.13 -16.94 -9.74
CA GLY A 43 20.78 -18.05 -10.43
C GLY A 43 21.07 -19.20 -9.47
N SER A 44 22.35 -19.54 -9.26
CA SER A 44 22.78 -20.57 -8.30
C SER A 44 23.24 -20.00 -6.95
N THR A 45 23.08 -18.70 -6.73
CA THR A 45 23.57 -18.01 -5.53
C THR A 45 22.39 -17.60 -4.66
N GLU A 46 22.54 -17.73 -3.36
CA GLU A 46 21.61 -17.17 -2.38
C GLU A 46 22.15 -15.85 -1.85
N VAL A 47 21.28 -14.84 -1.82
CA VAL A 47 21.57 -13.51 -1.30
C VAL A 47 20.81 -13.30 0.00
N SER A 48 21.54 -13.20 1.11
CA SER A 48 21.03 -12.75 2.41
C SER A 48 21.18 -11.24 2.54
N PHE A 49 20.42 -10.62 3.44
CA PHE A 49 20.54 -9.19 3.74
C PHE A 49 20.28 -8.88 5.21
N THR A 50 20.82 -7.76 5.64
CA THR A 50 20.59 -7.20 6.98
C THR A 50 19.48 -6.13 6.96
N PRO A 51 18.82 -5.85 8.10
CA PRO A 51 17.77 -4.84 8.16
C PRO A 51 18.20 -3.49 7.56
N GLY A 52 17.40 -2.99 6.63
CA GLY A 52 17.60 -1.69 5.96
C GLY A 52 18.62 -1.69 4.82
N GLU A 53 19.19 -2.85 4.47
CA GLU A 53 20.13 -2.98 3.37
C GLU A 53 19.48 -2.64 2.02
N PHE A 54 20.25 -2.03 1.12
CA PHE A 54 19.79 -1.74 -0.24
C PHE A 54 19.99 -2.95 -1.14
N LEU A 55 18.91 -3.45 -1.73
CA LEU A 55 18.96 -4.50 -2.75
C LEU A 55 18.62 -3.94 -4.12
N ASN A 56 19.27 -4.48 -5.16
CA ASN A 56 18.82 -4.24 -6.52
C ASN A 56 17.49 -4.98 -6.74
N ALA A 57 16.53 -4.36 -7.43
CA ALA A 57 15.27 -5.01 -7.78
C ALA A 57 15.46 -6.36 -8.49
N SER A 58 16.55 -6.52 -9.24
CA SER A 58 16.90 -7.78 -9.91
C SER A 58 17.18 -8.95 -8.96
N VAL A 59 17.53 -8.68 -7.69
CA VAL A 59 17.75 -9.71 -6.68
C VAL A 59 16.43 -10.28 -6.16
N ALA A 60 15.41 -9.41 -6.01
CA ALA A 60 14.13 -9.76 -5.42
C ALA A 60 13.06 -10.09 -6.48
N VAL A 61 13.46 -10.60 -7.65
CA VAL A 61 12.52 -10.97 -8.72
C VAL A 61 11.69 -12.19 -8.33
N ASP A 62 12.35 -13.19 -7.74
CA ASP A 62 11.70 -14.42 -7.26
C ASP A 62 11.37 -14.32 -5.77
N ALA A 63 10.44 -15.15 -5.31
CA ALA A 63 9.99 -15.14 -3.92
C ALA A 63 11.14 -15.50 -2.95
N PRO A 64 11.20 -14.85 -1.77
CA PRO A 64 12.21 -15.15 -0.76
C PRO A 64 11.98 -16.53 -0.12
N GLN A 65 13.06 -17.16 0.33
CA GLN A 65 13.03 -18.41 1.09
C GLN A 65 13.30 -18.13 2.58
N PRO A 66 12.35 -18.43 3.49
CA PRO A 66 12.55 -18.27 4.93
C PRO A 66 13.27 -19.47 5.56
N HIS A 67 14.30 -19.21 6.37
CA HIS A 67 15.12 -20.23 7.03
C HIS A 67 14.81 -20.33 8.53
N LEU A 68 13.66 -20.93 8.87
CA LEU A 68 13.13 -20.92 10.24
C LEU A 68 13.84 -21.89 11.20
N HIS A 69 14.51 -22.92 10.69
CA HIS A 69 15.11 -23.98 11.52
C HIS A 69 16.14 -23.44 12.52
N ASP A 70 17.02 -22.55 12.06
CA ASP A 70 18.17 -22.07 12.82
C ASP A 70 17.89 -20.78 13.61
N MET A 71 16.65 -20.30 13.60
CA MET A 71 16.27 -19.03 14.23
C MET A 71 16.07 -19.13 15.75
N GLY A 72 16.02 -20.34 16.32
CA GLY A 72 15.79 -20.53 17.75
C GLY A 72 14.41 -20.04 18.22
N LEU A 73 13.40 -20.16 17.36
CA LEU A 73 12.02 -19.77 17.68
C LEU A 73 11.46 -20.61 18.84
N SER A 74 10.52 -20.03 19.59
CA SER A 74 9.95 -20.62 20.81
C SER A 74 9.06 -21.85 20.56
N SER A 75 8.56 -22.03 19.33
CA SER A 75 7.72 -23.15 18.93
C SER A 75 8.15 -23.68 17.54
N SER A 76 7.60 -24.83 17.14
CA SER A 76 7.82 -25.36 15.79
C SER A 76 6.91 -24.74 14.73
N GLY A 77 6.05 -23.79 15.11
CA GLY A 77 4.97 -23.24 14.28
C GLY A 77 3.59 -23.86 14.56
N PRO A 78 2.59 -23.59 13.71
CA PRO A 78 2.72 -22.94 12.40
C PRO A 78 3.00 -21.43 12.49
N TYR A 79 3.73 -20.92 11.50
CA TYR A 79 4.00 -19.50 11.30
C TYR A 79 3.40 -18.99 9.99
N LEU A 80 3.14 -17.69 9.95
CA LEU A 80 2.73 -16.97 8.74
C LEU A 80 3.78 -15.93 8.36
N LEU A 81 4.24 -15.99 7.11
CA LEU A 81 5.09 -14.98 6.49
C LEU A 81 4.22 -13.98 5.73
N LEU A 82 4.44 -12.70 5.99
CA LEU A 82 3.77 -11.57 5.33
C LEU A 82 4.83 -10.61 4.80
N MET A 83 4.78 -10.24 3.53
CA MET A 83 5.63 -9.19 2.97
C MET A 83 4.79 -8.00 2.52
N VAL A 84 5.21 -6.79 2.89
CA VAL A 84 4.49 -5.54 2.62
C VAL A 84 5.41 -4.41 2.17
N ASP A 85 4.85 -3.45 1.45
CA ASP A 85 5.45 -2.15 1.11
C ASP A 85 4.56 -1.02 1.68
N PRO A 86 5.02 -0.28 2.71
CA PRO A 86 4.27 0.83 3.30
C PRO A 86 4.43 2.16 2.55
N ASP A 87 5.38 2.25 1.62
CA ASP A 87 5.84 3.52 1.04
C ASP A 87 4.99 4.01 -0.13
N TYR A 88 4.04 3.19 -0.61
CA TYR A 88 3.12 3.59 -1.67
C TYR A 88 2.20 4.76 -1.29
N ASN A 89 1.65 4.75 -0.06
CA ASN A 89 0.69 5.78 0.40
C ASN A 89 1.04 6.39 1.77
N LYS A 90 2.11 5.92 2.43
CA LYS A 90 2.66 6.46 3.71
C LYS A 90 1.59 6.99 4.68
N THR A 91 0.61 6.15 5.02
CA THR A 91 -0.52 6.54 5.88
C THR A 91 -0.29 6.15 7.34
N THR A 92 -1.03 6.79 8.25
CA THR A 92 -1.09 6.40 9.67
C THR A 92 -2.57 6.27 10.09
N PRO A 93 -3.06 5.07 10.47
CA PRO A 93 -2.39 3.77 10.47
C PRO A 93 -1.92 3.30 9.08
N PRO A 94 -0.96 2.37 9.00
CA PRO A 94 -0.35 1.96 7.74
C PRO A 94 -1.32 1.22 6.82
N SER A 95 -1.45 1.75 5.61
CA SER A 95 -2.12 1.16 4.46
C SER A 95 -1.06 0.80 3.43
N VAL A 96 -0.90 -0.50 3.18
CA VAL A 96 0.29 -1.06 2.52
C VAL A 96 -0.04 -1.75 1.21
N ILE A 97 0.97 -1.99 0.38
CA ILE A 97 0.88 -2.98 -0.70
C ILE A 97 1.24 -4.34 -0.13
N LEU A 98 0.39 -5.34 -0.39
CA LEU A 98 0.65 -6.73 -0.06
C LEU A 98 1.53 -7.40 -1.13
N HIS A 99 2.72 -7.89 -0.75
CA HIS A 99 3.64 -8.56 -1.68
C HIS A 99 3.50 -10.08 -1.69
N THR A 100 3.30 -10.71 -0.53
CA THR A 100 3.01 -12.15 -0.42
C THR A 100 2.43 -12.49 0.94
N VAL A 101 1.71 -13.62 1.02
CA VAL A 101 1.30 -14.28 2.27
C VAL A 101 1.52 -15.77 2.12
N VAL A 102 2.30 -16.33 3.04
CA VAL A 102 2.57 -17.77 3.11
C VAL A 102 2.24 -18.27 4.51
N ALA A 103 1.33 -19.23 4.59
CA ALA A 103 0.84 -19.81 5.84
C ALA A 103 1.52 -21.15 6.16
N ASN A 104 1.24 -21.70 7.34
CA ASN A 104 1.63 -23.06 7.74
C ASN A 104 3.13 -23.34 7.62
N LEU A 105 3.98 -22.33 7.82
CA LEU A 105 5.43 -22.50 7.87
C LEU A 105 5.82 -23.16 9.19
N THR A 106 6.83 -24.03 9.16
CA THR A 106 7.30 -24.72 10.37
C THR A 106 8.82 -24.70 10.40
N THR A 107 9.41 -24.88 11.58
CA THR A 107 10.88 -24.99 11.72
C THR A 107 11.46 -26.28 11.15
N ALA A 108 10.61 -27.21 10.69
CA ALA A 108 11.01 -28.48 10.08
C ALA A 108 11.21 -28.39 8.56
N VAL A 109 10.67 -27.36 7.90
CA VAL A 109 10.70 -27.23 6.44
C VAL A 109 11.18 -25.82 6.07
N ASN A 110 12.36 -25.73 5.46
CA ASN A 110 13.00 -24.47 5.05
C ASN A 110 12.40 -23.84 3.79
N SER A 111 11.30 -24.38 3.26
CA SER A 111 10.74 -23.95 1.98
C SER A 111 9.23 -23.89 2.02
N SER A 112 8.69 -22.83 1.43
CA SER A 112 7.26 -22.64 1.20
C SER A 112 6.79 -23.59 0.10
N SER A 113 6.02 -24.62 0.44
CA SER A 113 5.29 -25.38 -0.57
C SER A 113 4.23 -24.49 -1.24
N ASP A 114 3.94 -24.69 -2.53
CA ASP A 114 2.89 -23.92 -3.23
C ASP A 114 1.53 -24.00 -2.52
N ALA A 115 1.26 -25.12 -1.84
CA ALA A 115 0.03 -25.34 -1.06
C ALA A 115 -0.12 -24.38 0.14
N ASN A 116 0.97 -23.77 0.59
CA ASN A 116 1.01 -22.84 1.71
C ASN A 116 0.89 -21.36 1.27
N VAL A 117 0.95 -21.10 -0.04
CA VAL A 117 0.90 -19.73 -0.58
C VAL A 117 -0.55 -19.28 -0.65
N LEU A 118 -0.95 -18.37 0.25
CA LEU A 118 -2.27 -17.73 0.22
C LEU A 118 -2.33 -16.59 -0.78
N ALA A 119 -1.19 -15.95 -1.01
CA ALA A 119 -1.03 -14.80 -1.89
C ALA A 119 0.30 -14.94 -2.61
N SER A 120 0.26 -15.19 -3.92
CA SER A 120 1.50 -15.32 -4.70
C SER A 120 2.33 -14.04 -4.66
N TYR A 121 3.64 -14.25 -4.66
CA TYR A 121 4.63 -13.19 -4.61
C TYR A 121 4.52 -12.24 -5.80
N ILE A 122 4.56 -10.94 -5.51
CA ILE A 122 4.82 -9.89 -6.50
C ILE A 122 6.17 -9.23 -6.17
N ALA A 123 7.02 -9.06 -7.18
CA ALA A 123 8.34 -8.47 -7.01
C ALA A 123 8.28 -6.96 -6.69
N PRO A 124 9.26 -6.41 -5.96
CA PRO A 124 9.49 -4.97 -5.84
C PRO A 124 9.56 -4.26 -7.19
N THR A 125 8.63 -3.34 -7.44
CA THR A 125 8.65 -2.47 -8.63
C THR A 125 8.32 -1.02 -8.25
N PRO A 126 9.15 -0.37 -7.40
CA PRO A 126 8.87 1.00 -6.97
C PRO A 126 8.92 1.93 -8.18
N THR A 127 7.89 2.76 -8.35
CA THR A 127 7.79 3.68 -9.49
C THR A 127 8.50 5.02 -9.24
N SER A 128 8.81 5.33 -7.99
CA SER A 128 9.48 6.56 -7.59
C SER A 128 10.15 6.39 -6.23
N GLY A 129 11.21 7.16 -5.95
CA GLY A 129 11.83 7.19 -4.63
C GLY A 129 12.43 5.86 -4.19
N THR A 130 12.58 5.70 -2.89
CA THR A 130 13.06 4.47 -2.23
C THR A 130 11.94 3.93 -1.35
N HIS A 131 11.63 2.65 -1.53
CA HIS A 131 10.60 1.93 -0.77
C HIS A 131 11.28 0.89 0.14
N ASN A 132 10.71 0.69 1.32
CA ASN A 132 11.05 -0.36 2.26
C ASN A 132 10.14 -1.58 2.02
N TYR A 133 10.74 -2.74 1.82
CA TYR A 133 10.01 -4.00 1.68
C TYR A 133 10.24 -4.80 2.94
N THR A 134 9.18 -4.95 3.73
CA THR A 134 9.26 -5.52 5.09
C THR A 134 8.64 -6.90 5.10
N LEU A 135 9.38 -7.88 5.59
CA LEU A 135 8.93 -9.24 5.82
C LEU A 135 8.71 -9.43 7.32
N PHE A 136 7.50 -9.83 7.69
CA PHE A 136 7.13 -10.21 9.04
C PHE A 136 6.86 -11.70 9.12
N LEU A 137 7.27 -12.30 10.23
CA LEU A 137 6.87 -13.64 10.64
C LEU A 137 5.98 -13.53 11.89
N PHE A 138 4.82 -14.17 11.86
CA PHE A 138 3.86 -14.20 12.97
C PHE A 138 3.61 -15.64 13.42
N ASP A 139 3.35 -15.84 14.72
CA ASP A 139 2.70 -17.08 15.18
C ASP A 139 1.32 -17.18 14.51
N GLN A 140 1.04 -18.29 13.82
CA GLN A 140 -0.24 -18.47 13.15
C GLN A 140 -1.24 -19.13 14.11
N PRO A 141 -2.40 -18.50 14.38
CA PRO A 141 -3.45 -19.12 15.18
C PRO A 141 -3.92 -20.45 14.60
N SER A 142 -4.25 -21.41 15.48
CA SER A 142 -4.73 -22.75 15.06
C SER A 142 -6.03 -22.72 14.22
N ASN A 143 -6.84 -21.68 14.38
CA ASN A 143 -8.07 -21.41 13.63
C ASN A 143 -7.91 -20.30 12.58
N PHE A 144 -6.68 -20.01 12.16
CA PHE A 144 -6.40 -18.95 11.21
C PHE A 144 -7.21 -19.12 9.93
N SER A 145 -7.84 -18.04 9.51
CA SER A 145 -8.49 -17.93 8.20
C SER A 145 -8.41 -16.48 7.74
N ILE A 146 -8.40 -16.25 6.43
CA ILE A 146 -8.48 -14.91 5.87
C ILE A 146 -9.95 -14.46 5.95
N PRO A 147 -10.26 -13.38 6.71
CA PRO A 147 -11.61 -12.83 6.74
C PRO A 147 -12.09 -12.46 5.33
N SER A 148 -13.38 -12.61 5.06
CA SER A 148 -13.96 -12.38 3.73
C SER A 148 -13.58 -11.02 3.12
N ARG A 149 -13.50 -9.97 3.95
CA ARG A 149 -13.05 -8.60 3.60
C ARG A 149 -11.60 -8.45 3.16
N TYR A 150 -10.81 -9.49 3.32
CA TYR A 150 -9.41 -9.52 2.93
C TYR A 150 -9.13 -10.56 1.85
N LYS A 151 -10.12 -11.33 1.40
CA LYS A 151 -9.92 -12.35 0.36
C LYS A 151 -9.55 -11.73 -0.97
N SER A 152 -10.08 -10.56 -1.31
CA SER A 152 -9.68 -9.81 -2.51
C SER A 152 -8.19 -9.47 -2.49
N PHE A 153 -7.66 -9.16 -1.29
CA PHE A 153 -6.28 -9.26 -0.84
C PHE A 153 -5.47 -10.31 -1.57
N MET A 154 -5.96 -11.54 -1.50
CA MET A 154 -5.21 -12.75 -1.74
C MET A 154 -5.25 -13.23 -3.20
N LEU A 155 -6.16 -12.69 -4.02
CA LEU A 155 -6.36 -13.11 -5.41
C LEU A 155 -5.15 -12.81 -6.31
N THR A 156 -4.81 -13.74 -7.20
CA THR A 156 -3.63 -13.71 -8.09
C THR A 156 -4.00 -13.73 -9.57
N GLU A 157 -5.11 -13.06 -9.91
CA GLU A 157 -5.69 -13.03 -11.27
C GLU A 157 -5.08 -11.93 -12.16
N LYS A 158 -5.65 -11.72 -13.36
CA LYS A 158 -5.20 -10.74 -14.37
C LYS A 158 -4.88 -9.33 -13.83
N ASP A 159 -5.54 -8.90 -12.75
CA ASP A 159 -5.39 -7.57 -12.15
C ASP A 159 -4.55 -7.55 -10.85
N THR A 160 -3.74 -8.60 -10.59
CA THR A 160 -3.03 -8.88 -9.31
C THR A 160 -2.34 -7.68 -8.65
N PRO A 161 -1.65 -6.75 -9.35
CA PRO A 161 -1.04 -5.63 -8.63
C PRO A 161 -2.08 -4.68 -8.02
N LEU A 162 -3.24 -4.51 -8.68
CA LEU A 162 -4.23 -3.51 -8.27
C LEU A 162 -5.04 -3.93 -7.05
N ASN A 163 -5.32 -5.23 -6.85
CA ASN A 163 -6.00 -5.67 -5.63
C ASN A 163 -5.09 -5.69 -4.40
N ARG A 164 -3.77 -5.63 -4.56
CA ARG A 164 -2.80 -5.69 -3.44
C ARG A 164 -2.60 -4.37 -2.72
N ILE A 165 -2.99 -3.26 -3.33
CA ILE A 165 -2.82 -1.93 -2.75
C ILE A 165 -3.88 -1.64 -1.68
N ASN A 166 -3.50 -0.79 -0.73
CA ASN A 166 -4.33 -0.26 0.36
C ASN A 166 -4.85 -1.31 1.34
N LEU A 167 -4.02 -2.30 1.69
CA LEU A 167 -4.33 -3.23 2.77
C LEU A 167 -4.23 -2.48 4.12
N PRO A 168 -5.31 -2.33 4.90
CA PRO A 168 -5.23 -1.70 6.22
C PRO A 168 -4.58 -2.66 7.22
N LEU A 169 -3.25 -2.57 7.34
CA LEU A 169 -2.41 -3.62 7.94
C LEU A 169 -2.76 -3.88 9.40
N VAL A 170 -2.90 -2.83 10.22
CA VAL A 170 -3.23 -2.96 11.65
C VAL A 170 -4.55 -3.72 11.83
N SER A 171 -5.57 -3.37 11.06
CA SER A 171 -6.88 -4.04 11.16
C SER A 171 -6.84 -5.47 10.61
N PHE A 172 -5.97 -5.75 9.63
CA PHE A 172 -5.77 -7.11 9.12
C PHE A 172 -5.16 -8.01 10.19
N LEU A 173 -4.13 -7.54 10.89
CA LEU A 173 -3.47 -8.31 11.96
C LEU A 173 -4.42 -8.55 13.15
N ASP A 174 -5.19 -7.53 13.54
CA ASP A 174 -6.17 -7.63 14.62
C ASP A 174 -7.26 -8.69 14.30
N GLN A 175 -7.89 -8.60 13.12
CA GLN A 175 -9.00 -9.48 12.77
C GLN A 175 -8.60 -10.91 12.40
N THR A 176 -7.34 -11.13 12.04
CA THR A 176 -6.80 -12.47 11.85
C THR A 176 -6.28 -13.08 13.15
N GLY A 177 -6.13 -12.28 14.21
CA GLY A 177 -5.57 -12.71 15.49
C GLY A 177 -4.07 -13.02 15.45
N LEU A 178 -3.34 -12.51 14.45
CA LEU A 178 -1.90 -12.75 14.29
C LEU A 178 -1.06 -12.08 15.40
N GLY A 179 -1.58 -11.01 16.01
CA GLY A 179 -0.88 -10.29 17.07
C GLY A 179 0.40 -9.62 16.59
N SER A 180 1.43 -9.59 17.44
CA SER A 180 2.73 -8.99 17.15
C SER A 180 3.65 -9.97 16.40
N PRO A 181 4.55 -9.47 15.55
CA PRO A 181 5.51 -10.33 14.85
C PRO A 181 6.50 -10.99 15.82
N VAL A 182 6.91 -12.21 15.51
CA VAL A 182 7.96 -12.94 16.24
C VAL A 182 9.35 -12.69 15.65
N ALA A 183 9.42 -12.30 14.38
CA ALA A 183 10.64 -11.90 13.69
C ALA A 183 10.30 -10.98 12.51
N ALA A 184 11.23 -10.10 12.15
CA ALA A 184 11.10 -9.25 10.97
C ALA A 184 12.45 -8.99 10.31
N ASN A 185 12.43 -8.63 9.04
CA ASN A 185 13.57 -8.10 8.33
C ASN A 185 13.05 -7.22 7.18
N TYR A 186 13.81 -6.22 6.77
CA TYR A 186 13.42 -5.36 5.66
C TYR A 186 14.62 -4.96 4.82
N PHE A 187 14.37 -4.68 3.55
CA PHE A 187 15.36 -4.13 2.63
C PHE A 187 14.78 -2.95 1.86
N ARG A 188 15.65 -2.20 1.19
CA ARG A 188 15.30 -1.01 0.41
C ARG A 188 15.53 -1.23 -1.06
N VAL A 189 14.58 -0.81 -1.88
CA VAL A 189 14.73 -0.73 -3.34
C VAL A 189 14.44 0.68 -3.80
N THR A 190 15.31 1.23 -4.62
CA THR A 190 15.14 2.54 -5.26
C THR A 190 14.58 2.35 -6.66
N ALA A 191 13.59 3.17 -7.02
CA ALA A 191 13.02 3.20 -8.35
C ALA A 191 14.11 3.47 -9.42
N PRO A 192 14.01 2.87 -10.61
CA PRO A 192 14.94 3.17 -11.70
C PRO A 192 14.92 4.66 -12.03
N SER A 193 16.08 5.30 -11.95
CA SER A 193 16.22 6.69 -12.40
C SER A 193 16.00 6.75 -13.90
N ASN A 194 14.95 7.42 -14.36
CA ASN A 194 14.79 7.78 -15.77
C ASN A 194 15.76 8.93 -16.13
N SER A 195 17.04 8.69 -15.96
CA SER A 195 18.11 9.58 -16.39
C SER A 195 18.50 9.21 -17.81
N SER A 196 17.72 9.66 -18.79
CA SER A 196 18.25 9.84 -20.14
C SER A 196 19.19 11.03 -20.14
N SER A 197 20.36 10.88 -19.51
CA SER A 197 21.47 11.81 -19.65
C SER A 197 22.37 11.26 -20.74
N SER A 198 22.15 11.75 -21.96
CA SER A 198 23.11 11.71 -23.04
C SER A 198 24.48 12.14 -22.53
N SER A 199 25.45 11.24 -22.61
CA SER A 199 26.85 11.50 -22.30
C SER A 199 27.40 12.55 -23.27
N SER A 200 27.49 13.80 -22.82
CA SER A 200 28.42 14.78 -23.38
C SER A 200 29.55 14.97 -22.38
N GLY A 201 30.69 14.36 -22.66
CA GLY A 201 31.90 14.53 -21.89
C GLY A 201 32.41 15.97 -21.98
N ALA A 202 32.85 16.51 -20.85
CA ALA A 202 33.91 17.50 -20.79
C ALA A 202 34.57 17.43 -19.41
N SER A 203 35.86 17.10 -19.46
CA SER A 203 36.82 17.11 -18.36
C SER A 203 37.18 18.56 -17.97
N GLY A 204 37.45 18.84 -16.69
CA GLY A 204 38.00 20.14 -16.29
C GLY A 204 37.96 20.46 -14.79
N SER A 205 39.06 20.14 -14.11
CA SER A 205 39.43 20.46 -12.73
C SER A 205 39.54 21.97 -12.41
N ASN A 206 39.08 22.42 -11.23
CA ASN A 206 39.87 22.99 -10.12
C ASN A 206 39.03 23.82 -9.12
N THR A 207 39.17 23.47 -7.84
CA THR A 207 39.48 24.32 -6.68
C THR A 207 38.84 25.72 -6.55
N THR A 208 38.10 26.00 -5.46
CA THR A 208 38.62 26.67 -4.24
C THR A 208 37.45 27.13 -3.33
N THR A 209 37.62 26.85 -2.05
CA THR A 209 36.92 27.35 -0.85
C THR A 209 36.78 28.87 -0.78
N SER A 210 35.62 29.41 -0.36
CA SER A 210 35.55 30.44 0.69
C SER A 210 34.16 30.55 1.31
N SER A 211 34.14 30.52 2.63
CA SER A 211 33.08 30.89 3.57
C SER A 211 32.74 32.38 3.52
N GLY A 212 31.47 32.72 3.72
CA GLY A 212 31.01 34.10 3.94
C GLY A 212 29.59 34.15 4.52
N THR A 213 29.49 34.12 5.84
CA THR A 213 28.28 34.44 6.61
C THR A 213 28.11 35.95 6.69
N SER A 214 26.93 36.47 6.34
CA SER A 214 26.44 37.78 6.81
C SER A 214 24.91 37.81 6.81
N THR A 215 24.36 38.00 8.01
CA THR A 215 22.98 38.34 8.31
C THR A 215 22.74 39.84 8.07
N SER A 216 21.62 40.22 7.45
CA SER A 216 20.91 41.45 7.83
C SER A 216 19.43 41.43 7.38
N THR A 217 18.63 41.89 8.33
CA THR A 217 17.18 42.10 8.35
C THR A 217 16.79 43.36 7.58
N SER A 218 15.66 43.36 6.87
CA SER A 218 14.46 44.16 7.19
C SER A 218 13.63 44.61 5.97
N THR A 219 12.31 44.70 6.26
CA THR A 219 11.28 45.57 5.65
C THR A 219 10.75 45.23 4.26
N GLY A 220 9.42 45.06 4.23
CA GLY A 220 8.66 44.55 3.11
C GLY A 220 8.11 45.61 2.17
N ALA A 221 7.47 45.11 1.12
CA ALA A 221 6.43 45.79 0.35
C ALA A 221 5.65 44.70 -0.40
N ALA A 222 4.34 44.76 -0.28
CA ALA A 222 3.40 43.95 -1.05
C ALA A 222 3.57 44.23 -2.55
N ALA A 223 3.68 43.18 -3.35
CA ALA A 223 3.43 43.23 -4.79
C ALA A 223 2.64 41.98 -5.17
N SER A 224 1.42 42.23 -5.62
CA SER A 224 0.53 41.28 -6.30
C SER A 224 1.19 40.85 -7.61
N GLU A 225 1.50 39.57 -7.76
CA GLU A 225 1.78 38.99 -9.08
C GLU A 225 0.99 37.70 -9.30
N THR A 226 0.21 37.77 -10.37
CA THR A 226 -0.63 36.78 -11.01
C THR A 226 0.10 35.45 -11.18
N SER A 227 -0.36 34.39 -10.50
CA SER A 227 0.14 33.04 -10.76
C SER A 227 -0.39 32.55 -12.11
N SER A 228 0.46 32.68 -13.14
CA SER A 228 0.37 31.94 -14.40
C SER A 228 0.22 30.45 -14.07
N GLY A 229 -0.89 29.86 -14.52
CA GLY A 229 -1.21 28.46 -14.34
C GLY A 229 -0.19 27.56 -15.04
N ALA A 230 0.78 27.06 -14.27
CA ALA A 230 1.55 25.88 -14.64
C ALA A 230 0.69 24.65 -14.32
N VAL A 231 -0.08 24.20 -15.31
CA VAL A 231 -0.68 22.87 -15.35
C VAL A 231 0.44 21.85 -15.20
N HIS A 232 0.69 21.41 -13.97
CA HIS A 232 1.44 20.21 -13.72
C HIS A 232 0.55 19.06 -14.22
N LYS A 233 0.83 18.58 -15.44
CA LYS A 233 0.35 17.28 -15.89
C LYS A 233 0.97 16.23 -14.97
N MET A 234 0.29 15.96 -13.86
CA MET A 234 0.47 14.71 -13.12
C MET A 234 0.14 13.56 -14.08
N ALA A 235 1.02 12.58 -14.15
CA ALA A 235 0.79 11.32 -14.84
C ALA A 235 -0.23 10.46 -14.06
N ALA A 236 -1.48 10.93 -13.95
CA ALA A 236 -2.60 10.22 -13.35
C ALA A 236 -3.27 9.21 -14.30
N GLY A 237 -2.82 9.14 -15.57
CA GLY A 237 -3.57 8.47 -16.65
C GLY A 237 -3.54 6.94 -16.67
N GLY A 238 -2.57 6.29 -16.02
CA GLY A 238 -2.45 4.81 -16.04
C GLY A 238 -3.28 4.11 -14.96
N TYR A 239 -3.19 4.59 -13.72
CA TYR A 239 -3.83 3.97 -12.55
C TYR A 239 -5.34 4.20 -12.51
N LEU A 240 -5.80 5.42 -12.80
CA LEU A 240 -7.23 5.71 -12.89
C LEU A 240 -7.90 4.87 -13.98
N ALA A 241 -7.22 4.71 -15.13
CA ALA A 241 -7.72 3.88 -16.22
C ALA A 241 -7.80 2.39 -15.82
N GLY A 242 -6.82 1.87 -15.09
CA GLY A 242 -6.82 0.50 -14.59
C GLY A 242 -7.91 0.23 -13.55
N ALA A 243 -8.06 1.11 -12.56
CA ALA A 243 -9.12 0.99 -11.55
C ALA A 243 -10.52 1.08 -12.16
N LEU A 244 -10.73 2.03 -13.08
CA LEU A 244 -12.00 2.15 -13.82
C LEU A 244 -12.27 0.91 -14.68
N ALA A 245 -11.27 0.34 -15.34
CA ALA A 245 -11.43 -0.88 -16.13
C ALA A 245 -11.89 -2.08 -15.29
N LEU A 246 -11.37 -2.21 -14.07
CA LEU A 246 -11.78 -3.25 -13.12
C LEU A 246 -13.22 -3.02 -12.61
N VAL A 247 -13.58 -1.78 -12.29
CA VAL A 247 -14.96 -1.44 -11.88
C VAL A 247 -15.94 -1.78 -13.00
N LEU A 248 -15.63 -1.39 -14.23
CA LEU A 248 -16.47 -1.67 -15.40
C LEU A 248 -16.57 -3.16 -15.70
N SER A 249 -15.50 -3.93 -15.58
CA SER A 249 -15.55 -5.38 -15.80
C SER A 249 -16.46 -6.06 -14.79
N ARG A 250 -16.40 -5.68 -13.50
CA ARG A 250 -17.28 -6.21 -12.46
C ARG A 250 -18.74 -5.82 -12.67
N LEU A 251 -19.04 -4.56 -12.94
CA LEU A 251 -20.42 -4.10 -13.16
C LEU A 251 -21.06 -4.78 -14.38
N ARG A 252 -20.28 -5.05 -15.43
CA ARG A 252 -20.76 -5.74 -16.63
C ARG A 252 -20.88 -7.26 -16.45
N ALA A 253 -20.17 -7.84 -15.48
CA ALA A 253 -20.20 -9.28 -15.25
C ALA A 253 -21.53 -9.76 -14.67
N SER A 254 -22.24 -8.92 -13.90
CA SER A 254 -23.55 -9.26 -13.35
C SER A 254 -24.41 -8.01 -13.13
N PRO A 255 -25.71 -8.03 -13.49
CA PRO A 255 -26.64 -6.95 -13.19
C PRO A 255 -26.90 -6.79 -11.68
N ASP A 256 -26.56 -7.79 -10.87
CA ASP A 256 -26.71 -7.73 -9.42
C ASP A 256 -25.61 -6.89 -8.77
N ASN A 257 -24.46 -6.71 -9.42
CA ASN A 257 -23.31 -5.99 -8.87
C ASN A 257 -23.62 -4.49 -8.76
N GLY A 258 -23.26 -3.88 -7.62
CA GLY A 258 -23.44 -2.45 -7.38
C GLY A 258 -22.15 -1.63 -7.52
N PHE A 259 -22.29 -0.32 -7.72
CA PHE A 259 -21.21 0.66 -7.54
C PHE A 259 -21.67 1.75 -6.57
N LEU A 260 -20.84 2.06 -5.57
CA LEU A 260 -21.10 3.09 -4.59
C LEU A 260 -20.10 4.25 -4.78
N ASP A 261 -20.64 5.44 -5.05
CA ASP A 261 -19.92 6.72 -5.08
C ASP A 261 -20.15 7.44 -3.75
N ALA A 262 -19.15 7.45 -2.86
CA ALA A 262 -19.26 8.07 -1.53
C ALA A 262 -18.70 9.49 -1.56
N GLY A 263 -19.49 10.47 -1.11
CA GLY A 263 -19.21 11.88 -1.35
C GLY A 263 -19.49 12.26 -2.81
N CYS A 264 -20.55 11.69 -3.39
CA CYS A 264 -20.84 11.81 -4.83
C CYS A 264 -21.19 13.24 -5.26
N CYS A 265 -21.41 14.16 -4.31
CA CYS A 265 -21.85 15.53 -4.55
C CYS A 265 -23.05 15.55 -5.53
N VAL A 266 -22.83 16.11 -6.71
CA VAL A 266 -23.85 16.24 -7.77
C VAL A 266 -24.04 14.96 -8.60
N GLY A 267 -23.36 13.85 -8.27
CA GLY A 267 -23.48 12.56 -8.95
C GLY A 267 -22.89 12.54 -10.36
N GLN A 268 -21.74 13.20 -10.56
CA GLN A 268 -21.10 13.31 -11.88
C GLN A 268 -20.58 11.96 -12.38
N GLU A 269 -19.91 11.18 -11.51
CA GLU A 269 -19.30 9.92 -11.93
C GLU A 269 -20.34 8.83 -12.21
N LEU A 270 -21.43 8.81 -11.45
CA LEU A 270 -22.56 7.93 -11.74
C LEU A 270 -23.15 8.22 -13.14
N ARG A 271 -23.29 9.50 -13.51
CA ARG A 271 -23.74 9.88 -14.86
C ARG A 271 -22.74 9.48 -15.93
N HIS A 272 -21.44 9.62 -15.66
CA HIS A 272 -20.41 9.13 -16.57
C HIS A 272 -20.55 7.62 -16.81
N LEU A 273 -20.75 6.82 -15.75
CA LEU A 273 -20.94 5.37 -15.88
C LEU A 273 -22.18 5.00 -16.70
N VAL A 274 -23.30 5.71 -16.52
CA VAL A 274 -24.52 5.47 -17.32
C VAL A 274 -24.30 5.85 -18.78
N TYR A 275 -23.88 7.09 -19.04
CA TYR A 275 -23.90 7.65 -20.40
C TYR A 275 -22.67 7.28 -21.23
N ALA A 276 -21.50 7.17 -20.62
CA ALA A 276 -20.26 6.84 -21.33
C ALA A 276 -19.94 5.34 -21.30
N ALA A 277 -20.29 4.63 -20.22
CA ALA A 277 -19.94 3.22 -20.05
C ALA A 277 -21.12 2.24 -20.15
N SER A 278 -22.34 2.76 -20.34
CA SER A 278 -23.59 2.00 -20.50
C SER A 278 -23.91 1.08 -19.33
N ILE A 279 -23.60 1.52 -18.10
CA ILE A 279 -23.98 0.80 -16.89
C ILE A 279 -25.44 1.13 -16.52
N PRO A 280 -26.30 0.13 -16.27
CA PRO A 280 -27.65 0.33 -15.75
C PRO A 280 -27.68 1.20 -14.49
N PRO A 281 -28.50 2.27 -14.42
CA PRO A 281 -28.62 3.11 -13.23
C PRO A 281 -29.04 2.34 -11.96
N SER A 282 -29.73 1.21 -12.11
CA SER A 282 -30.12 0.32 -11.01
C SER A 282 -28.92 -0.29 -10.25
N GLN A 283 -27.74 -0.30 -10.88
CA GLN A 283 -26.50 -0.75 -10.26
C GLN A 283 -25.77 0.39 -9.53
N LEU A 284 -26.25 1.63 -9.61
CA LEU A 284 -25.50 2.81 -9.18
C LEU A 284 -26.10 3.45 -7.93
N TYR A 285 -25.24 3.68 -6.95
CA TYR A 285 -25.58 4.21 -5.64
C TYR A 285 -24.69 5.41 -5.34
N GLY A 286 -25.30 6.55 -5.03
CA GLY A 286 -24.62 7.78 -4.64
C GLY A 286 -24.92 8.12 -3.18
N PHE A 287 -23.88 8.43 -2.42
CA PHE A 287 -23.98 8.88 -1.05
C PHE A 287 -23.36 10.26 -0.91
N ASP A 288 -23.98 11.16 -0.15
CA ASP A 288 -23.37 12.42 0.27
C ASP A 288 -23.96 12.88 1.61
N LEU A 289 -23.19 13.67 2.36
CA LEU A 289 -23.67 14.29 3.60
C LEU A 289 -24.80 15.28 3.32
N GLU A 290 -24.70 16.00 2.22
CA GLU A 290 -25.60 17.09 1.88
C GLU A 290 -26.56 16.68 0.75
N PRO A 291 -27.79 16.21 1.06
CA PRO A 291 -28.73 15.72 0.04
C PRO A 291 -29.18 16.80 -0.96
N GLU A 292 -28.97 18.08 -0.65
CA GLU A 292 -29.24 19.18 -1.58
C GLU A 292 -28.36 19.12 -2.84
N PHE A 293 -27.18 18.48 -2.78
CA PHE A 293 -26.35 18.29 -3.97
C PHE A 293 -27.03 17.41 -5.04
N PHE A 294 -27.90 16.49 -4.65
CA PHE A 294 -28.61 15.65 -5.62
C PHE A 294 -29.59 16.48 -6.46
N LYS A 295 -30.33 17.39 -5.81
CA LYS A 295 -31.22 18.34 -6.50
C LYS A 295 -30.44 19.30 -7.39
N LEU A 296 -29.27 19.75 -6.93
CA LEU A 296 -28.39 20.58 -7.74
C LEU A 296 -27.86 19.82 -8.96
N GLY A 297 -27.49 18.55 -8.79
CA GLY A 297 -27.10 17.66 -9.87
C GLY A 297 -28.18 17.53 -10.94
N TYR A 298 -29.42 17.26 -10.53
CA TYR A 298 -30.56 17.22 -11.48
C TYR A 298 -30.71 18.50 -12.31
N LYS A 299 -30.56 19.68 -11.67
CA LYS A 299 -30.57 20.96 -12.39
C LYS A 299 -29.38 21.13 -13.32
N LEU A 300 -28.18 20.78 -12.85
CA LEU A 300 -26.93 20.94 -13.58
C LEU A 300 -26.89 20.09 -14.85
N PHE A 301 -27.28 18.82 -14.74
CA PHE A 301 -27.27 17.85 -15.84
C PHE A 301 -28.59 17.81 -16.63
N ARG A 302 -29.59 18.61 -16.20
CA ARG A 302 -30.91 18.71 -16.83
C ARG A 302 -31.64 17.36 -16.92
N ASP A 303 -31.49 16.56 -15.87
CA ASP A 303 -32.14 15.26 -15.69
C ASP A 303 -32.96 15.25 -14.39
N ASN A 304 -33.57 14.11 -14.07
CA ASN A 304 -34.36 13.90 -12.86
C ASN A 304 -34.38 12.40 -12.48
N ALA A 305 -35.09 12.05 -11.42
CA ALA A 305 -35.19 10.68 -10.94
C ALA A 305 -35.81 9.70 -11.96
N ASP A 306 -36.61 10.18 -12.91
CA ASP A 306 -37.21 9.33 -13.96
C ASP A 306 -36.20 9.06 -15.09
N SER A 307 -35.44 10.09 -15.51
CA SER A 307 -34.46 9.97 -16.60
C SER A 307 -33.09 9.46 -16.14
N PHE A 308 -32.79 9.55 -14.85
CA PHE A 308 -31.58 9.05 -14.21
C PHE A 308 -31.92 8.36 -12.87
N PRO A 309 -32.46 7.13 -12.92
CA PRO A 309 -32.97 6.42 -11.74
C PRO A 309 -31.86 5.71 -10.95
N ALA A 310 -30.72 6.39 -10.72
CA ALA A 310 -29.72 5.94 -9.75
C ALA A 310 -30.21 6.21 -8.32
N THR A 311 -29.73 5.42 -7.36
CA THR A 311 -30.15 5.58 -5.96
C THR A 311 -29.27 6.59 -5.25
N PHE A 312 -29.82 7.75 -4.86
CA PHE A 312 -29.12 8.73 -4.02
C PHE A 312 -29.58 8.65 -2.57
N VAL A 313 -28.64 8.65 -1.64
CA VAL A 313 -28.89 8.58 -0.20
C VAL A 313 -28.11 9.69 0.50
N GLY A 314 -28.82 10.58 1.20
CA GLY A 314 -28.19 11.55 2.08
C GLY A 314 -27.87 10.88 3.41
N ALA A 315 -26.61 10.92 3.87
CA ALA A 315 -26.26 10.46 5.20
C ALA A 315 -24.87 10.87 5.66
N ASP A 316 -24.59 10.64 6.94
CA ASP A 316 -23.31 10.94 7.57
C ASP A 316 -22.51 9.64 7.78
N LEU A 317 -21.33 9.55 7.17
CA LEU A 317 -20.40 8.42 7.30
C LEU A 317 -19.49 8.55 8.52
N GLY A 318 -19.57 9.65 9.27
CA GLY A 318 -18.76 9.93 10.47
C GLY A 318 -19.43 9.59 11.79
N VAL A 319 -20.63 9.01 11.78
CA VAL A 319 -21.33 8.54 12.99
C VAL A 319 -20.68 7.28 13.56
N SER A 320 -20.87 7.02 14.87
CA SER A 320 -20.35 5.81 15.53
C SER A 320 -20.87 4.52 14.89
N ASP A 321 -20.11 3.42 14.99
CA ASP A 321 -20.47 2.11 14.42
C ASP A 321 -21.86 1.63 14.87
N GLU A 322 -22.24 1.85 16.13
CA GLU A 322 -23.56 1.47 16.66
C GLU A 322 -24.72 2.25 16.01
N GLU A 323 -24.48 3.50 15.61
CA GLU A 323 -25.46 4.36 14.95
C GLU A 323 -25.52 4.05 13.44
N TRP A 324 -24.39 3.63 12.86
CA TRP A 324 -24.31 3.17 11.49
C TRP A 324 -25.10 1.87 11.26
N GLU A 325 -25.03 0.89 12.16
CA GLU A 325 -25.71 -0.42 12.01
C GLU A 325 -27.24 -0.33 11.90
N VAL A 326 -27.84 0.69 12.53
CA VAL A 326 -29.30 0.92 12.58
C VAL A 326 -29.76 2.09 11.71
N GLY A 327 -28.83 2.80 11.07
CA GLY A 327 -29.10 3.98 10.25
C GLY A 327 -29.94 3.70 9.00
N GLU A 328 -30.72 4.69 8.57
CA GLU A 328 -31.61 4.60 7.41
C GLU A 328 -30.84 4.23 6.12
N THR A 329 -29.59 4.67 6.00
CA THR A 329 -28.67 4.33 4.91
C THR A 329 -28.30 2.87 4.88
N THR A 330 -27.87 2.32 6.02
CA THR A 330 -27.55 0.91 6.16
C THR A 330 -28.76 0.06 5.84
N LEU A 331 -29.96 0.44 6.28
CA LEU A 331 -31.21 -0.25 5.93
C LEU A 331 -31.57 -0.17 4.44
N LYS A 332 -31.35 0.99 3.79
CA LYS A 332 -31.63 1.19 2.36
C LYS A 332 -30.63 0.46 1.46
N MET A 333 -29.37 0.37 1.88
CA MET A 333 -28.29 -0.29 1.14
C MET A 333 -28.20 -1.79 1.45
N ARG A 334 -28.77 -2.25 2.59
CA ARG A 334 -28.82 -3.66 2.99
C ARG A 334 -29.35 -4.51 1.84
N ASN A 335 -28.53 -5.41 1.34
CA ASN A 335 -28.83 -6.34 0.23
C ASN A 335 -28.97 -5.70 -1.18
N LYS A 336 -28.79 -4.38 -1.34
CA LYS A 336 -28.93 -3.70 -2.65
C LYS A 336 -27.60 -3.41 -3.33
N ALA A 337 -26.57 -3.14 -2.55
CA ALA A 337 -25.21 -3.22 -3.04
C ALA A 337 -24.72 -4.65 -2.80
N SER A 338 -24.88 -5.55 -3.76
CA SER A 338 -24.16 -6.84 -3.71
C SER A 338 -22.64 -6.68 -3.88
N PHE A 339 -22.19 -5.43 -4.15
CA PHE A 339 -20.80 -5.00 -4.03
C PHE A 339 -20.40 -4.58 -2.62
N MET A 340 -21.34 -4.40 -1.69
CA MET A 340 -21.01 -4.58 -0.27
C MET A 340 -20.91 -6.09 -0.01
N ASP A 341 -19.97 -6.73 -0.71
CA ASP A 341 -19.25 -7.79 -0.04
C ASP A 341 -18.48 -7.15 1.12
N ASP A 342 -17.96 -7.97 2.02
CA ASP A 342 -17.13 -7.46 3.10
C ASP A 342 -15.89 -6.66 2.58
N ASN A 343 -15.62 -6.59 1.26
CA ASN A 343 -14.53 -5.87 0.59
C ASN A 343 -14.94 -4.52 -0.09
N ALA A 344 -16.03 -3.85 0.32
CA ALA A 344 -16.39 -2.54 -0.23
C ALA A 344 -15.21 -1.55 -0.18
N ARG A 345 -14.58 -1.30 -1.34
CA ARG A 345 -13.57 -0.25 -1.50
C ARG A 345 -14.30 1.08 -1.73
N ILE A 346 -14.38 1.89 -0.68
CA ILE A 346 -14.77 3.29 -0.81
C ILE A 346 -13.62 4.01 -1.55
N ILE A 347 -13.82 4.33 -2.82
CA ILE A 347 -12.96 5.28 -3.51
C ILE A 347 -13.46 6.68 -3.11
N TRP A 348 -12.80 7.29 -2.14
CA TRP A 348 -13.06 8.67 -1.74
C TRP A 348 -12.56 9.60 -2.85
N TRP A 349 -13.46 10.21 -3.62
CA TRP A 349 -13.05 11.07 -4.74
C TRP A 349 -13.08 12.58 -4.42
N CYS A 350 -13.69 13.04 -3.32
CA CYS A 350 -13.62 14.47 -3.02
C CYS A 350 -13.83 14.79 -1.54
N ALA A 351 -12.76 15.22 -0.86
CA ALA A 351 -12.78 16.31 0.11
C ALA A 351 -11.33 16.55 0.58
N PRO A 352 -10.59 17.53 0.01
CA PRO A 352 -9.52 18.14 0.77
C PRO A 352 -10.15 18.66 2.07
N ARG A 353 -9.82 18.03 3.20
CA ARG A 353 -10.11 18.61 4.50
C ARG A 353 -9.25 19.86 4.57
N VAL A 354 -9.87 21.02 4.39
CA VAL A 354 -9.26 22.30 4.75
C VAL A 354 -9.29 22.35 6.27
N GLU A 355 -8.15 22.06 6.88
CA GLU A 355 -7.70 22.70 8.11
C GLU A 355 -6.27 23.20 7.91
#